data_AF-A0A7J8GXL3-F1
#
_entry.id   AF-A0A7J8GXL3-F1
#
_cell.length_a   1.000
_cell.length_b   1.000
_cell.length_c   1.000
_cell.angle_alpha   90.00
_cell.angle_beta   90.00
_cell.angle_gamma   90.00
#
_symmetry.space_group_name_H-M   'P 1'
#
loop_
_entity.id
_entity.type
_entity.pdbx_description
1 polymer ?
#
loop_
_entity_poly.entity_id
_entity_poly.type
_entity_poly.pdbx_seq_one_letter_code
_entity_poly.pdbx_strand_id
1 'polypeptide(L)'
;MFSCMKPYGDQNYSALKRACLRRKVLFEDPSFPATDDSLYYKGTPGPAVRWKRPKDICEDPRLFVDGISSHDLHQGQVGNCWFVAACSSLASRESLWQKVIPDWKEQEWDPEKPDAYAGIFHFHFWRFGEWVDVVIDDRLPTVNNQLIYCHSNSRNEFWCALVEKAYAK
;
A
#
# COMPACT_ATOMS: atom_id res chain seq x y z
N MET A 1 0.95 -28.13 -7.15
CA MET A 1 2.20 -27.38 -7.34
C MET A 1 2.19 -26.24 -6.35
N PHE A 2 2.95 -26.33 -5.26
CA PHE A 2 3.06 -25.25 -4.29
C PHE A 2 3.93 -24.16 -4.94
N SER A 3 3.33 -23.12 -5.52
CA SER A 3 4.13 -21.96 -5.94
C SER A 3 4.62 -21.28 -4.66
N CYS A 4 5.87 -21.56 -4.29
CA CYS A 4 6.56 -20.82 -3.24
C CYS A 4 6.55 -19.35 -3.63
N MET A 5 6.03 -18.51 -2.76
CA MET A 5 5.97 -17.08 -2.98
C MET A 5 7.36 -16.48 -2.84
N LYS A 6 7.81 -15.76 -3.86
CA LYS A 6 9.15 -15.22 -3.90
C LYS A 6 9.20 -13.83 -3.29
N PRO A 7 10.02 -13.57 -2.25
CA PRO A 7 10.18 -12.23 -1.71
C PRO A 7 10.80 -11.31 -2.76
N TYR A 8 10.22 -10.12 -2.95
CA TYR A 8 10.79 -9.08 -3.82
C TYR A 8 11.87 -8.31 -3.05
N GLY A 9 13.04 -8.13 -3.68
CA GLY A 9 14.17 -7.40 -3.06
C GLY A 9 14.70 -8.04 -1.78
N ASP A 10 14.60 -9.37 -1.64
CA ASP A 10 14.98 -10.14 -0.45
C ASP A 10 14.31 -9.68 0.87
N GLN A 11 13.16 -9.00 0.76
CA GLN A 11 12.40 -8.53 1.91
C GLN A 11 11.40 -9.58 2.39
N ASN A 12 11.49 -9.96 3.67
CA ASN A 12 10.54 -10.87 4.31
C ASN A 12 9.60 -10.09 5.25
N TYR A 13 8.32 -9.99 4.87
CA TYR A 13 7.30 -9.22 5.61
C TYR A 13 7.24 -9.59 7.09
N SER A 14 7.07 -10.87 7.43
CA SER A 14 6.90 -11.31 8.82
C SER A 14 8.15 -11.10 9.68
N ALA A 15 9.35 -11.22 9.11
CA ALA A 15 10.60 -10.94 9.82
C ALA A 15 10.77 -9.43 10.07
N LEU A 16 10.49 -8.60 9.05
CA LEU A 16 10.57 -7.14 9.15
C LEU A 16 9.54 -6.58 10.14
N LYS A 17 8.27 -7.00 10.04
CA LYS A 17 7.20 -6.61 10.97
C LYS A 17 7.57 -6.94 12.41
N ARG A 18 8.01 -8.18 12.70
CA ARG A 18 8.45 -8.57 14.05
C ARG A 18 9.64 -7.75 14.56
N ALA A 19 10.60 -7.42 13.69
CA ALA A 19 11.74 -6.61 14.08
C ALA A 19 11.34 -5.16 14.43
N CYS A 20 10.43 -4.56 13.66
CA CYS A 20 9.87 -3.24 13.92
C CYS A 20 9.08 -3.21 15.24
N LEU A 21 8.18 -4.19 15.44
CA LEU A 21 7.40 -4.33 16.68
C LEU A 21 8.30 -4.48 17.91
N ARG A 22 9.32 -5.34 17.86
CA ARG A 22 10.28 -5.52 18.96
C ARG A 22 11.03 -4.23 19.30
N ARG A 23 11.35 -3.42 18.29
CA ARG A 23 12.08 -2.16 18.43
C ARG A 23 11.17 -0.97 18.75
N LYS A 24 9.84 -1.13 18.68
CA LYS A 24 8.85 -0.05 18.76
C LYS A 24 9.12 1.07 17.77
N VAL A 25 9.50 0.71 16.54
CA VAL A 25 9.69 1.65 15.43
C VAL A 25 8.77 1.28 14.28
N LEU A 26 8.33 2.26 13.51
CA LEU A 26 7.59 2.02 12.28
C LEU A 26 8.57 1.66 11.17
N PHE A 27 8.17 0.75 10.28
CA PHE A 27 8.96 0.34 9.15
C PHE A 27 9.19 1.52 8.19
N GLU A 28 10.41 1.59 7.69
CA GLU A 28 10.83 2.50 6.64
C GLU A 28 11.49 1.66 5.57
N ASP A 29 10.95 1.69 4.36
CA ASP A 29 11.42 0.83 3.28
C ASP A 29 12.71 1.37 2.66
N PRO A 30 13.85 0.67 2.79
CA PRO A 30 15.11 1.12 2.20
C PRO A 30 15.12 0.98 0.66
N SER A 31 14.27 0.12 0.10
CA SER A 31 14.24 -0.16 -1.34
C SER A 31 13.27 0.72 -2.11
N PHE A 32 12.36 1.41 -1.41
CA PHE A 32 11.42 2.37 -1.98
C PHE A 32 11.19 3.52 -0.98
N PRO A 33 12.20 4.38 -0.79
CA PRO A 33 12.20 5.39 0.26
C PRO A 33 11.15 6.47 0.03
N ALA A 34 10.73 7.15 1.10
CA ALA A 34 9.78 8.26 1.05
C ALA A 34 10.45 9.56 0.55
N THR A 35 10.93 9.55 -0.70
CA THR A 35 11.67 10.63 -1.37
C THR A 35 11.17 10.84 -2.79
N ASP A 36 11.55 11.96 -3.41
CA ASP A 36 11.17 12.29 -4.79
C ASP A 36 11.65 11.26 -5.83
N ASP A 37 12.76 10.56 -5.56
CA ASP A 37 13.27 9.47 -6.41
C ASP A 37 12.29 8.30 -6.56
N SER A 38 11.36 8.14 -5.61
CA SER A 38 10.30 7.12 -5.66
C SER A 38 9.05 7.61 -6.40
N LEU A 39 8.98 8.90 -6.75
CA LEU A 39 7.84 9.51 -7.45
C LEU A 39 8.17 9.84 -8.91
N TYR A 40 9.37 10.35 -9.16
CA TYR A 40 9.73 10.95 -10.44
C TYR A 40 10.99 10.34 -11.02
N TYR A 41 11.05 10.27 -12.35
CA TYR A 41 12.29 9.96 -13.04
C TYR A 41 13.34 11.05 -12.78
N LYS A 42 14.60 10.63 -12.64
CA LYS A 42 15.72 11.51 -12.34
C LYS A 42 15.75 12.73 -13.27
N GLY A 43 15.71 13.92 -12.68
CA GLY A 43 15.75 15.20 -13.41
C GLY A 43 14.39 15.71 -13.91
N THR A 44 13.29 15.03 -13.59
CA THR A 44 11.93 15.49 -13.90
C THR A 44 11.41 16.34 -12.73
N PRO A 45 11.10 17.63 -12.92
CA PRO A 45 10.52 18.45 -11.86
C PRO A 45 9.08 18.00 -11.60
N GLY A 46 8.80 17.56 -10.38
CA GLY A 46 7.46 17.26 -9.90
C GLY A 46 6.97 18.28 -8.88
N PRO A 47 5.68 18.27 -8.52
CA PRO A 47 5.17 19.06 -7.40
C PRO A 47 5.92 18.70 -6.12
N ALA A 48 6.06 19.68 -5.21
CA ALA A 48 6.61 19.44 -3.89
C ALA A 48 5.62 18.59 -3.07
N VAL A 49 6.00 17.35 -2.78
CA VAL A 49 5.15 16.37 -2.09
C VAL A 49 5.61 16.19 -0.64
N ARG A 50 4.66 15.94 0.26
CA ARG A 50 4.95 15.50 1.63
C ARG A 50 4.52 14.06 1.82
N TRP A 51 5.44 13.21 2.22
CA TRP A 51 5.15 11.83 2.58
C TRP A 51 4.57 11.77 3.99
N LYS A 52 3.41 11.12 4.15
CA LYS A 52 2.70 11.02 5.42
C LYS A 52 2.16 9.62 5.64
N ARG A 53 2.09 9.15 6.88
CA ARG A 53 1.41 7.88 7.18
C ARG A 53 -0.11 8.10 7.27
N PRO A 54 -0.94 7.06 7.13
CA PRO A 54 -2.39 7.17 7.22
C PRO A 54 -2.88 7.88 8.49
N LYS A 55 -2.25 7.58 9.64
CA LYS A 55 -2.54 8.23 10.94
C LYS A 55 -2.24 9.75 10.95
N ASP A 56 -1.37 10.24 10.07
CA ASP A 56 -1.06 11.67 9.93
C ASP A 56 -1.96 12.37 8.91
N ILE A 57 -2.77 11.61 8.17
CA ILE A 57 -3.68 12.08 7.11
C ILE A 57 -5.11 12.17 7.65
N CYS A 58 -5.59 11.12 8.31
CA CYS A 58 -6.94 11.06 8.87
C CYS A 58 -6.96 10.31 10.22
N GLU A 59 -8.07 10.48 10.95
CA GLU A 59 -8.40 9.64 12.10
C GLU A 59 -8.92 8.27 11.64
N ASP A 60 -8.76 7.25 12.48
CA ASP A 60 -9.18 5.86 12.25
C ASP A 60 -8.87 5.32 10.83
N PRO A 61 -7.59 5.27 10.42
CA PRO A 61 -7.23 4.73 9.12
C PRO A 61 -7.57 3.24 9.03
N ARG A 62 -8.14 2.83 7.90
CA ARG A 62 -8.54 1.46 7.59
C ARG A 62 -7.98 1.01 6.25
N LEU A 63 -7.72 -0.27 6.13
CA LEU A 63 -7.40 -0.88 4.85
C LEU A 63 -8.67 -0.88 4.00
N PHE A 64 -9.79 -1.34 4.57
CA PHE A 64 -11.10 -1.34 3.93
C PHE A 64 -12.16 -0.65 4.80
N VAL A 65 -13.04 0.12 4.18
CA VAL A 65 -14.23 0.70 4.83
C VAL A 65 -15.46 0.07 4.18
N ASP A 66 -16.22 -0.71 4.96
CA ASP A 66 -17.39 -1.48 4.49
C ASP A 66 -17.07 -2.54 3.40
N GLY A 67 -15.81 -2.97 3.32
CA GLY A 67 -15.32 -3.98 2.37
C GLY A 67 -14.58 -3.37 1.18
N ILE A 68 -14.24 -4.19 0.18
CA ILE A 68 -13.63 -3.66 -1.06
C ILE A 68 -14.73 -3.25 -2.04
N SER A 69 -14.72 -1.99 -2.46
CA SER A 69 -15.68 -1.46 -3.42
C SER A 69 -14.98 -0.95 -4.67
N SER A 70 -15.50 -1.36 -5.83
CA SER A 70 -15.05 -0.91 -7.15
C SER A 70 -15.55 0.50 -7.50
N HIS A 71 -16.53 1.03 -6.74
CA HIS A 71 -17.24 2.27 -7.04
C HIS A 71 -16.61 3.50 -6.39
N ASP A 72 -15.67 3.30 -5.46
CA ASP A 72 -15.15 4.38 -4.63
C ASP A 72 -13.77 4.88 -5.05
N LEU A 73 -13.21 4.35 -6.14
CA LEU A 73 -11.84 4.66 -6.55
C LEU A 73 -11.73 5.94 -7.38
N HIS A 74 -10.91 6.85 -6.88
CA HIS A 74 -10.47 8.07 -7.55
C HIS A 74 -9.02 7.89 -7.99
N GLN A 75 -8.70 8.31 -9.21
CA GLN A 75 -7.32 8.27 -9.71
C GLN A 75 -6.41 9.31 -9.01
N GLY A 76 -6.98 10.35 -8.40
CA GLY A 76 -6.23 11.49 -7.90
C GLY A 76 -5.86 12.51 -8.98
N GLN A 77 -5.01 13.47 -8.62
CA GLN A 77 -4.59 14.56 -9.51
C GLN A 77 -3.55 14.11 -10.53
N VAL A 78 -2.74 13.11 -10.18
CA VAL A 78 -1.60 12.62 -10.97
C VAL A 78 -1.59 11.11 -11.15
N GLY A 79 -2.65 10.41 -10.75
CA GLY A 79 -2.71 8.95 -10.89
C GLY A 79 -3.14 8.47 -12.27
N ASN A 80 -3.18 7.15 -12.39
CA ASN A 80 -3.28 6.46 -13.67
C ASN A 80 -4.67 5.85 -13.86
N CYS A 81 -5.41 6.30 -14.88
CA CYS A 81 -6.76 5.78 -15.16
C CYS A 81 -6.78 4.26 -15.41
N TRP A 82 -5.73 3.72 -16.05
CA TRP A 82 -5.59 2.29 -16.30
C TRP A 82 -5.43 1.48 -15.00
N PHE A 83 -4.80 2.06 -13.98
CA PHE A 83 -4.60 1.41 -12.69
C PHE A 83 -5.92 1.35 -11.92
N VAL A 84 -6.67 2.46 -11.89
CA VAL A 84 -8.01 2.50 -11.28
C VAL A 84 -8.95 1.47 -11.91
N ALA A 85 -8.96 1.37 -13.25
CA ALA A 85 -9.77 0.37 -13.95
C ALA A 85 -9.37 -1.08 -13.57
N ALA A 86 -8.07 -1.35 -13.42
CA ALA A 86 -7.56 -2.65 -12.99
C ALA A 86 -7.96 -2.96 -11.53
N CYS A 87 -7.80 -2.00 -10.60
CA CYS A 87 -8.22 -2.15 -9.21
C CYS A 87 -9.73 -2.34 -9.07
N SER A 88 -10.52 -1.59 -9.84
CA SER A 88 -11.99 -1.73 -9.89
C SER A 88 -12.39 -3.14 -10.35
N SER A 89 -11.71 -3.66 -11.38
CA SER A 89 -11.92 -5.04 -11.87
C SER A 89 -11.48 -6.09 -10.84
N LEU A 90 -10.36 -5.87 -10.16
CA LEU A 90 -9.83 -6.75 -9.12
C LEU A 90 -10.79 -6.85 -7.92
N ALA A 91 -11.35 -5.72 -7.49
CA ALA A 91 -12.32 -5.63 -6.40
C ALA A 91 -13.60 -6.43 -6.66
N SER A 92 -13.97 -6.65 -7.93
CA SER A 92 -15.19 -7.39 -8.29
C SER A 92 -15.17 -8.88 -7.95
N ARG A 93 -14.00 -9.46 -7.65
CA ARG A 93 -13.84 -10.90 -7.39
C ARG A 93 -13.04 -11.16 -6.14
N GLU A 94 -13.71 -11.69 -5.12
CA GLU A 94 -13.13 -11.91 -3.79
C GLU A 94 -11.85 -12.74 -3.80
N SER A 95 -11.88 -13.87 -4.52
CA SER A 95 -10.74 -14.77 -4.62
C SER A 95 -9.52 -14.15 -5.30
N LEU A 96 -9.69 -13.11 -6.13
CA LEU A 96 -8.58 -12.45 -6.81
C LEU A 96 -7.96 -11.36 -5.94
N TRP A 97 -8.76 -10.46 -5.37
CA TRP A 97 -8.20 -9.39 -4.54
C TRP A 97 -7.58 -9.94 -3.25
N GLN A 98 -8.14 -11.00 -2.65
CA GLN A 98 -7.52 -11.66 -1.49
C GLN A 98 -6.22 -12.37 -1.85
N LYS A 99 -6.01 -12.70 -3.12
CA LYS A 99 -4.73 -13.23 -3.60
C LYS A 99 -3.68 -12.13 -3.72
N VAL A 100 -4.08 -10.90 -4.06
CA VAL A 100 -3.22 -9.71 -4.18
C VAL A 100 -2.95 -9.07 -2.81
N ILE A 101 -3.95 -9.06 -1.93
CA ILE A 101 -3.88 -8.52 -0.57
C ILE A 101 -3.98 -9.72 0.39
N PRO A 102 -2.87 -10.43 0.64
CA PRO A 102 -2.85 -11.59 1.53
C PRO A 102 -3.17 -11.21 2.97
N ASP A 103 -3.65 -12.17 3.76
CA ASP A 103 -3.81 -12.04 5.22
C ASP A 103 -4.41 -10.69 5.63
N TRP A 104 -5.38 -10.20 4.84
CA TRP A 104 -5.79 -8.81 4.85
C TRP A 104 -6.29 -8.33 6.22
N LYS A 105 -6.89 -9.25 7.00
CA LYS A 105 -7.31 -8.99 8.39
C LYS A 105 -6.15 -8.77 9.35
N GLU A 106 -4.99 -9.39 9.11
CA GLU A 106 -3.77 -9.18 9.91
C GLU A 106 -3.00 -7.92 9.51
N GLN A 107 -3.25 -7.41 8.30
CA GLN A 107 -2.72 -6.14 7.81
C GLN A 107 -3.60 -4.94 8.21
N GLU A 108 -4.89 -5.16 8.39
CA GLU A 108 -5.86 -4.15 8.83
C GLU A 108 -5.47 -3.50 10.16
N TRP A 109 -5.81 -2.22 10.31
CA TRP A 109 -5.68 -1.51 11.57
C TRP A 109 -6.70 -2.04 12.59
N ASP A 110 -6.19 -2.46 13.75
CA ASP A 110 -6.99 -2.97 14.87
C ASP A 110 -6.94 -1.99 16.06
N PRO A 111 -8.04 -1.24 16.33
CA PRO A 111 -8.12 -0.34 17.48
C PRO A 111 -7.95 -1.04 18.83
N GLU A 112 -8.30 -2.33 18.93
CA GLU A 112 -8.16 -3.13 20.15
C GLU A 112 -6.71 -3.58 20.36
N LYS A 113 -5.87 -3.53 19.31
CA LYS A 113 -4.45 -3.92 19.33
C LYS A 113 -3.58 -2.88 18.62
N PRO A 114 -3.50 -1.64 19.14
CA PRO A 114 -2.75 -0.57 18.50
C PRO A 114 -1.25 -0.89 18.35
N ASP A 115 -0.70 -1.71 19.25
CA ASP A 115 0.68 -2.18 19.23
C ASP A 115 0.96 -3.23 18.13
N ALA A 116 -0.06 -3.75 17.43
CA ALA A 116 0.14 -4.65 16.29
C ALA A 116 0.57 -3.91 15.00
N TYR A 117 0.35 -2.59 14.96
CA TYR A 117 0.72 -1.74 13.84
C TYR A 117 2.21 -1.43 13.82
N ALA A 118 2.86 -1.67 12.68
CA ALA A 118 4.28 -1.42 12.46
C ALA A 118 4.56 -0.58 11.20
N GLY A 119 3.55 0.05 10.59
CA GLY A 119 3.71 0.87 9.39
C GLY A 119 4.26 0.13 8.18
N ILE A 120 3.91 -1.16 8.05
CA ILE A 120 4.40 -2.11 7.03
C ILE A 120 3.22 -2.91 6.47
N PHE A 121 3.21 -3.08 5.15
CA PHE A 121 2.22 -3.84 4.40
C PHE A 121 2.90 -4.69 3.33
N HIS A 122 2.20 -5.70 2.82
CA HIS A 122 2.69 -6.49 1.69
C HIS A 122 1.57 -6.93 0.74
N PHE A 123 1.95 -7.09 -0.52
CA PHE A 123 1.06 -7.35 -1.64
C PHE A 123 1.67 -8.37 -2.60
N HIS A 124 0.83 -9.10 -3.32
CA HIS A 124 1.26 -10.12 -4.25
C HIS A 124 0.97 -9.73 -5.69
N PHE A 125 1.99 -9.84 -6.53
CA PHE A 125 1.86 -9.59 -7.96
C PHE A 125 2.37 -10.78 -8.76
N TRP A 126 1.81 -10.97 -9.95
CA TRP A 126 2.29 -11.96 -10.90
C TRP A 126 3.30 -11.31 -11.85
N ARG A 127 4.57 -11.71 -11.76
CA ARG A 127 5.65 -11.14 -12.56
C ARG A 127 6.51 -12.27 -13.12
N PHE A 128 6.72 -12.28 -14.43
CA PHE A 128 7.56 -13.27 -15.15
C PHE A 128 7.25 -14.75 -14.83
N GLY A 129 5.98 -15.08 -14.66
CA GLY A 129 5.56 -16.47 -14.44
C GLY A 129 5.59 -16.93 -12.98
N GLU A 130 5.84 -16.01 -12.04
CA GLU A 130 5.87 -16.31 -10.61
C GLU A 130 5.09 -15.27 -9.77
N TRP A 131 4.61 -15.71 -8.61
CA TRP A 131 4.05 -14.81 -7.60
C TRP A 131 5.18 -14.20 -6.77
N VAL A 132 5.24 -12.87 -6.75
CA VAL A 132 6.20 -12.12 -5.95
C VAL A 132 5.49 -11.41 -4.78
N ASP A 133 6.12 -11.41 -3.61
CA ASP A 133 5.67 -10.70 -2.41
C ASP A 133 6.40 -9.37 -2.27
N VAL A 134 5.67 -8.27 -2.40
CA VAL A 134 6.20 -6.90 -2.38
C VAL A 134 5.84 -6.26 -1.05
N VAL A 135 6.86 -5.99 -0.24
CA VAL A 135 6.73 -5.29 1.04
C VAL A 135 6.86 -3.79 0.82
N ILE A 136 6.06 -2.96 1.51
CA ILE A 136 6.21 -1.51 1.53
C ILE A 136 5.99 -0.96 2.94
N ASP A 137 6.50 0.25 3.20
CA ASP A 137 5.96 1.06 4.30
C ASP A 137 4.68 1.79 3.86
N ASP A 138 3.93 2.34 4.81
CA ASP A 138 2.66 3.02 4.53
C ASP A 138 2.76 4.55 4.37
N ARG A 139 3.96 5.12 4.22
CA ARG A 139 4.08 6.55 3.91
C ARG A 139 3.55 6.80 2.50
N LEU A 140 2.58 7.67 2.34
CA LEU A 140 1.96 8.00 1.05
C LEU A 140 2.21 9.47 0.69
N PRO A 141 2.35 9.77 -0.61
CA PRO A 141 2.55 11.12 -1.11
C PRO A 141 1.28 11.98 -0.93
N THR A 142 1.44 13.16 -0.33
CA THR A 142 0.35 14.11 -0.07
C THR A 142 0.68 15.54 -0.50
N VAL A 143 -0.36 16.29 -0.88
CA VAL A 143 -0.36 17.74 -1.06
C VAL A 143 -1.56 18.29 -0.30
N ASN A 144 -1.37 19.31 0.54
CA ASN A 144 -2.43 19.88 1.39
C ASN A 144 -3.19 18.82 2.23
N ASN A 145 -2.46 17.82 2.74
CA ASN A 145 -3.01 16.69 3.51
C ASN A 145 -3.98 15.79 2.72
N GLN A 146 -3.90 15.79 1.39
CA GLN A 146 -4.68 14.93 0.52
C GLN A 146 -3.76 14.03 -0.30
N LEU A 147 -4.17 12.78 -0.50
CA LEU A 147 -3.50 11.85 -1.41
C LEU A 147 -3.58 12.38 -2.84
N ILE A 148 -2.46 12.35 -3.56
CA ILE A 148 -2.38 12.89 -4.92
C ILE A 148 -2.51 11.83 -6.03
N TYR A 149 -2.30 10.56 -5.70
CA TYR A 149 -2.54 9.42 -6.59
C TYR A 149 -3.85 8.69 -6.22
N CYS A 150 -3.97 7.40 -6.50
CA CYS A 150 -5.18 6.63 -6.30
C CYS A 150 -5.63 6.63 -4.83
N HIS A 151 -6.91 6.91 -4.61
CA HIS A 151 -7.52 6.91 -3.28
C HIS A 151 -9.01 6.61 -3.36
N SER A 152 -9.61 6.27 -2.23
CA SER A 152 -11.05 6.03 -2.10
C SER A 152 -11.83 7.33 -1.86
N ASN A 153 -13.14 7.32 -2.13
CA ASN A 153 -14.09 8.31 -1.64
C ASN A 153 -14.02 8.45 -0.11
N SER A 154 -13.85 7.31 0.58
CA SER A 154 -13.64 7.26 2.01
C SER A 154 -12.22 7.71 2.32
N ARG A 155 -12.09 8.90 2.94
CA ARG A 155 -10.78 9.51 3.25
C ARG A 155 -9.91 8.67 4.20
N ASN A 156 -10.52 7.74 4.92
CA ASN A 156 -9.84 6.82 5.83
C ASN A 156 -9.65 5.41 5.25
N GLU A 157 -9.91 5.19 3.96
CA GLU A 157 -9.67 3.91 3.29
C GLU A 157 -8.38 3.96 2.45
N PHE A 158 -7.46 3.01 2.69
CA PHE A 158 -6.10 3.07 2.14
C PHE A 158 -5.68 1.88 1.27
N TRP A 159 -6.49 0.83 1.09
CA TRP A 159 -6.06 -0.35 0.30
C TRP A 159 -5.59 0.03 -1.10
N CYS A 160 -6.33 0.87 -1.83
CA CYS A 160 -6.02 1.20 -3.21
C CYS A 160 -4.72 2.02 -3.34
N ALA A 161 -4.53 2.98 -2.43
CA ALA A 161 -3.31 3.79 -2.36
C ALA A 161 -2.07 2.93 -2.03
N LEU A 162 -2.22 1.96 -1.12
CA LEU A 162 -1.13 1.06 -0.75
C LEU A 162 -0.82 0.03 -1.85
N VAL A 163 -1.83 -0.51 -2.52
CA VAL A 163 -1.62 -1.39 -3.70
C VAL A 163 -0.94 -0.62 -4.82
N GLU A 164 -1.34 0.63 -5.09
CA GLU A 164 -0.67 1.47 -6.11
C GLU A 164 0.79 1.71 -5.76
N LYS A 165 1.09 2.05 -4.50
CA LYS A 165 2.47 2.23 -4.05
C LYS A 165 3.29 0.95 -4.21
N ALA A 166 2.74 -0.21 -3.86
CA ALA A 166 3.44 -1.48 -4.03
C ALA A 166 3.62 -1.86 -5.51
N TYR A 167 2.71 -1.46 -6.39
CA TYR A 167 2.84 -1.67 -7.83
C TYR A 167 3.84 -0.70 -8.49
N ALA A 168 4.02 0.50 -7.94
CA ALA A 168 5.00 1.48 -8.40
C ALA A 168 6.46 1.08 -8.08
N LYS A 169 6.64 0.23 -7.07
CA LYS A 169 7.93 -0.33 -6.62
C LYS A 169 8.37 -1.54 -7.45
#